data_AF-A0A7X9JLI1-F1
#
_entry.id   AF-A0A7X9JLI1-F1
#
_cell.length_a   1.000
_cell.length_b   1.000
_cell.length_c   1.000
_cell.angle_alpha   90.00
_cell.angle_beta   90.00
_cell.angle_gamma   90.00
#
_symmetry.space_group_name_H-M   'P 1'
#
loop_
_entity.id
_entity.type
_entity.pdbx_description
1 polymer ?
#
loop_
_entity_poly.entity_id
_entity_poly.type
_entity_poly.pdbx_seq_one_letter_code
_entity_poly.pdbx_strand_id
1 'polypeptide(L)'
;MRKYFLLYGLVFITLVAKSQLYQSLSQPYMGGQYINPAYAGSREVFSATLMARQQWTGLEGAPKTMNFGFHTPLKKLNLAAGFVAFNDKIGVSRFSGLAVNYV
;
A
#
# COMPACT_ATOMS: atom_id res chain seq x y z
N MET A 1 28.07 18.52 -28.87
CA MET A 1 28.35 18.02 -27.51
C MET A 1 27.14 18.13 -26.58
N ARG A 2 26.60 19.33 -26.30
CA ARG A 2 25.47 19.54 -25.36
C ARG A 2 24.20 18.71 -25.62
N LYS A 3 23.82 18.52 -26.90
CA LYS A 3 22.63 17.75 -27.29
C LYS A 3 22.71 16.24 -26.97
N TYR A 4 23.91 15.67 -27.03
CA TYR A 4 24.11 14.25 -26.73
C TYR A 4 24.10 13.99 -25.22
N PHE A 5 24.58 14.93 -24.42
CA PHE A 5 24.53 14.85 -22.96
C PHE A 5 23.09 14.76 -22.43
N LEU A 6 22.17 15.57 -22.97
CA LEU A 6 20.74 15.51 -22.62
C LEU A 6 20.11 14.16 -23.01
N LEU A 7 20.53 13.61 -24.15
CA LEU A 7 20.02 12.34 -24.66
C LEU A 7 20.50 11.16 -23.81
N TYR A 8 21.77 11.15 -23.40
CA TYR A 8 22.29 10.17 -22.43
C TYR A 8 21.63 10.28 -21.05
N GLY A 9 21.34 11.50 -20.59
CA GLY A 9 20.59 11.72 -19.35
C GLY A 9 19.18 11.15 -19.40
N LEU A 10 18.46 11.35 -20.52
CA LEU A 10 17.12 10.80 -20.73
C LEU A 10 17.11 9.26 -20.76
N VAL A 11 18.08 8.64 -21.42
CA VAL A 11 18.23 7.17 -21.45
C VAL A 11 18.58 6.62 -20.07
N PHE A 12 19.38 7.32 -19.27
CA PHE A 12 19.71 6.87 -17.93
C PHE A 12 18.49 6.89 -16.98
N ILE A 13 17.61 7.88 -17.11
CA ILE A 13 16.39 8.00 -16.30
C ILE A 13 15.43 6.82 -16.53
N THR A 14 15.29 6.35 -17.78
CA THR A 14 14.40 5.22 -18.08
C THR A 14 14.93 3.89 -17.57
N LEU A 15 16.25 3.74 -17.42
CA LEU A 15 16.88 2.53 -16.87
C LEU A 15 16.68 2.37 -15.36
N VAL A 16 16.43 3.45 -14.64
CA VAL A 16 16.24 3.45 -13.17
C VAL A 16 14.76 3.57 -12.77
N ALA A 17 13.88 3.85 -13.74
CA ALA A 17 12.44 3.96 -13.49
C ALA A 17 11.85 2.60 -13.07
N LYS A 18 11.46 2.50 -11.80
CA LYS A 18 10.64 1.38 -11.31
C LYS A 18 9.17 1.73 -11.49
N SER A 19 8.45 0.97 -12.31
CA SER A 19 6.98 1.04 -12.33
C SER A 19 6.43 0.58 -10.98
N GLN A 20 5.56 1.38 -10.36
CA GLN A 20 4.90 1.02 -9.12
C GLN A 20 3.45 0.66 -9.46
N LEU A 21 3.11 -0.62 -9.38
CA LEU A 21 1.71 -1.03 -9.44
C LEU A 21 1.14 -0.92 -8.03
N TYR A 22 0.48 0.20 -7.72
CA TYR A 22 -0.32 0.27 -6.50
C TYR A 22 -1.66 -0.39 -6.77
N GLN A 23 -1.89 -1.55 -6.17
CA GLN A 23 -3.17 -2.21 -6.22
C GLN A 23 -4.19 -1.35 -5.45
N SER A 24 -5.16 -0.78 -6.17
CA SER A 24 -6.25 -0.04 -5.53
C SER A 24 -7.42 -0.96 -5.25
N LEU A 25 -7.86 -1.02 -4.00
CA LEU A 25 -9.06 -1.75 -3.61
C LEU A 25 -10.30 -0.93 -4.01
N SER A 26 -11.20 -1.53 -4.78
CA SER A 26 -12.51 -0.94 -5.12
C SER A 26 -13.44 -0.74 -3.92
N GLN A 27 -13.05 -1.20 -2.73
CA GLN A 27 -13.83 -1.17 -1.48
C GLN A 27 -13.05 -0.40 -0.41
N PRO A 28 -13.00 0.94 -0.48
CA PRO A 28 -12.12 1.72 0.36
C PRO A 28 -12.42 1.66 1.87
N TYR A 29 -13.65 1.29 2.20
CA TYR A 29 -14.14 1.13 3.57
C TYR A 29 -13.56 -0.10 4.29
N MET A 30 -13.04 -1.10 3.58
CA MET A 30 -12.56 -2.36 4.19
C MET A 30 -11.10 -2.30 4.66
N GLY A 31 -10.40 -1.18 4.44
CA GLY A 31 -9.00 -1.02 4.81
C GLY A 31 -8.52 0.42 4.68
N GLY A 32 -9.17 1.36 5.38
CA GLY A 32 -8.88 2.81 5.26
C GLY A 32 -7.40 3.16 5.39
N GLN A 33 -6.68 2.52 6.32
CA GLN A 33 -5.23 2.72 6.53
C GLN A 33 -4.34 2.19 5.38
N TYR A 34 -4.79 1.15 4.66
CA TYR A 34 -4.08 0.62 3.49
C TYR A 34 -4.17 1.57 2.29
N ILE A 35 -5.25 2.33 2.20
CA ILE A 35 -5.48 3.29 1.11
C ILE A 35 -4.93 4.66 1.46
N ASN A 36 -5.11 5.08 2.71
CA ASN A 36 -4.70 6.38 3.20
C ASN A 36 -3.96 6.25 4.54
N PRO A 37 -2.63 6.47 4.57
CA PRO A 37 -1.86 6.53 5.80
C PRO A 37 -2.41 7.53 6.85
N ALA A 38 -3.05 8.62 6.39
CA ALA A 38 -3.66 9.62 7.26
C ALA A 38 -4.92 9.11 8.00
N TYR A 39 -5.41 7.91 7.67
CA TYR A 39 -6.52 7.28 8.38
C TYR A 39 -6.14 6.87 9.82
N ALA A 40 -4.86 6.69 10.12
CA ALA A 40 -4.43 6.37 11.49
C ALA A 40 -4.86 7.47 12.47
N GLY A 41 -5.50 7.05 13.56
CA GLY A 41 -5.99 7.96 14.61
C GLY A 41 -7.38 8.54 14.35
N SER A 42 -7.95 8.41 13.14
CA SER A 42 -9.27 8.97 12.78
C SER A 42 -10.43 8.50 13.65
N ARG A 43 -10.30 7.33 14.28
CA ARG A 43 -11.32 6.76 15.18
C ARG A 43 -11.16 7.16 16.65
N GLU A 44 -10.12 7.93 16.99
CA GLU A 44 -9.76 8.34 18.37
C GLU A 44 -9.68 7.21 19.42
N VAL A 45 -9.57 5.97 18.94
CA VAL A 45 -9.40 4.76 19.74
C VAL A 45 -8.34 3.88 19.11
N PHE A 46 -7.78 2.99 19.92
CA PHE A 46 -7.01 1.86 19.42
C PHE A 46 -7.86 1.05 18.43
N SER A 47 -7.30 0.69 17.28
CA SER A 47 -7.98 -0.06 16.24
C SER A 47 -7.04 -1.05 15.56
N ALA A 48 -7.52 -2.26 15.34
CA ALA A 48 -6.88 -3.26 14.50
C ALA A 48 -7.89 -3.75 13.45
N THR A 49 -7.43 -3.99 12.23
CA THR A 49 -8.25 -4.46 11.11
C THR A 49 -7.55 -5.64 10.44
N LEU A 50 -8.27 -6.73 10.22
CA LEU A 50 -7.84 -7.85 9.41
C LEU A 50 -8.82 -8.03 8.25
N MET A 51 -8.30 -8.06 7.03
CA MET A 51 -9.09 -8.25 5.82
C MET A 51 -8.46 -9.36 4.97
N ALA A 52 -9.28 -10.31 4.54
CA ALA A 52 -8.92 -11.30 3.54
C ALA A 52 -9.98 -11.27 2.43
N ARG A 53 -9.54 -11.19 1.19
CA ARG A 53 -10.40 -11.12 0.01
C ARG A 53 -9.92 -12.10 -1.04
N GLN A 54 -10.85 -12.86 -1.59
CA GLN A 54 -10.64 -13.71 -2.76
C GLN A 54 -11.67 -13.34 -3.82
N GLN A 55 -11.23 -13.18 -5.07
CA GLN A 55 -12.09 -12.84 -6.19
C GLN A 55 -12.03 -13.95 -7.24
N TRP A 56 -13.06 -14.09 -8.07
CA TRP A 56 -13.08 -15.07 -9.17
C TRP A 56 -12.74 -16.49 -8.71
N THR A 57 -13.33 -16.89 -7.57
CA THR A 57 -13.11 -18.20 -6.95
C THR A 57 -13.39 -19.31 -7.95
N GLY A 58 -12.53 -20.34 -7.95
CA GLY A 58 -12.62 -21.46 -8.89
C GLY A 58 -11.73 -21.32 -10.13
N LEU A 59 -11.16 -20.14 -10.40
CA LEU A 59 -10.14 -19.97 -11.42
C LEU A 59 -8.73 -20.15 -10.84
N GLU A 60 -7.85 -20.83 -11.58
CA GLU A 60 -6.44 -20.92 -11.22
C GLU A 60 -5.79 -19.53 -11.28
N GLY A 61 -4.96 -19.21 -10.29
CA GLY A 61 -4.31 -17.89 -10.23
C GLY A 61 -5.24 -16.73 -9.84
N ALA A 62 -6.48 -17.02 -9.44
CA ALA A 62 -7.45 -16.02 -9.00
C ALA A 62 -6.88 -15.02 -7.95
N PRO A 63 -7.21 -13.71 -8.04
CA PRO A 63 -6.72 -12.69 -7.13
C PRO A 63 -7.04 -12.98 -5.65
N LYS A 64 -6.02 -12.86 -4.81
CA LYS A 64 -6.11 -12.97 -3.34
C LYS A 64 -5.42 -11.77 -2.71
N THR A 65 -6.11 -11.10 -1.80
CA THR A 65 -5.59 -9.95 -1.06
C THR A 65 -5.75 -10.22 0.43
N MET A 66 -4.69 -10.00 1.20
CA MET A 66 -4.72 -9.94 2.65
C MET A 66 -4.13 -8.63 3.13
N ASN A 67 -4.77 -8.04 4.14
CA ASN A 67 -4.35 -6.79 4.75
C ASN A 67 -4.55 -6.88 6.26
N PHE A 68 -3.54 -6.46 7.01
CA PHE A 68 -3.59 -6.28 8.44
C PHE A 68 -3.14 -4.86 8.79
N GLY A 69 -4.04 -4.09 9.39
CA GLY A 69 -3.80 -2.72 9.83
C GLY A 69 -3.91 -2.58 11.34
N PHE A 70 -3.10 -1.71 11.90
CA PHE A 70 -3.10 -1.36 13.31
C PHE A 70 -2.85 0.14 13.44
N HIS A 71 -3.63 0.83 14.26
CA HIS A 71 -3.33 2.20 14.66
C HIS A 71 -3.87 2.54 16.04
N THR A 72 -3.24 3.52 16.70
CA THR A 72 -3.67 4.04 17.99
C THR A 72 -3.40 5.55 18.07
N PRO A 73 -4.33 6.34 18.65
CA PRO A 73 -4.02 7.71 19.04
C PRO A 73 -3.09 7.71 20.26
N LEU A 74 -2.06 8.55 20.20
CA LEU A 74 -1.15 8.88 21.28
C LEU A 74 -1.55 10.24 21.86
N LYS A 75 -2.66 10.26 22.63
CA LYS A 75 -3.32 11.49 23.10
C LYS A 75 -2.39 12.49 23.79
N LYS A 76 -1.41 12.00 24.58
CA LYS A 76 -0.43 12.86 25.27
C LYS A 76 0.47 13.65 24.31
N LEU A 77 0.65 13.15 23.09
CA LEU A 77 1.52 13.72 22.07
C LEU A 77 0.73 14.42 20.95
N ASN A 78 -0.62 14.44 21.03
CA ASN A 78 -1.49 14.90 19.95
C ASN A 78 -1.14 14.29 18.58
N LEU A 79 -0.76 13.02 18.58
CA LEU A 79 -0.29 12.27 17.41
C LEU A 79 -1.04 10.94 17.33
N ALA A 80 -1.09 10.32 16.17
CA ALA A 80 -1.46 8.93 15.98
C ALA A 80 -0.32 8.17 15.32
N ALA A 81 -0.21 6.89 15.65
CA ALA A 81 0.77 6.00 15.03
C ALA A 81 0.11 4.68 14.66
N GLY A 82 0.63 4.06 13.61
CA GLY A 82 0.13 2.80 13.12
C GLY A 82 1.04 2.17 12.08
N PHE A 83 0.64 0.98 11.65
CA PHE A 83 1.23 0.31 10.50
C PHE A 83 0.16 -0.48 9.75
N VAL A 84 0.47 -0.81 8.52
CA VAL A 84 -0.34 -1.67 7.68
C VAL A 84 0.55 -2.63 6.89
N ALA A 85 0.29 -3.91 7.03
CA ALA A 85 0.95 -4.98 6.31
C ALA A 85 -0.03 -5.59 5.31
N PHE A 86 0.44 -5.86 4.09
CA PHE A 86 -0.42 -6.39 3.05
C PHE A 86 0.30 -7.41 2.17
N ASN A 87 -0.50 -8.26 1.54
CA ASN A 87 -0.05 -9.29 0.62
C ASN A 87 -1.14 -9.51 -0.43
N ASP A 88 -0.83 -9.07 -1.64
CA ASP A 88 -1.63 -9.21 -2.85
C ASP A 88 -0.98 -10.25 -3.76
N LYS A 89 -1.77 -11.22 -4.22
CA LYS A 89 -1.37 -12.24 -5.18
C LYS A 89 -2.35 -12.25 -6.35
N ILE A 90 -1.82 -12.15 -7.56
CA ILE A 90 -2.60 -12.22 -8.81
C ILE A 90 -1.81 -13.09 -9.79
N GLY A 91 -2.33 -14.28 -10.11
CA GLY A 91 -1.61 -15.26 -10.91
C GLY A 91 -0.26 -15.62 -10.29
N VAL A 92 0.81 -15.42 -11.07
CA VAL A 92 2.21 -15.61 -10.65
C VAL A 92 2.80 -14.39 -9.94
N SER A 93 2.15 -13.23 -10.02
CA SER A 93 2.63 -11.98 -9.43
C SER A 93 2.23 -11.89 -7.96
N ARG A 94 3.17 -11.40 -7.14
CA ARG A 94 2.95 -11.15 -5.71
C ARG A 94 3.48 -9.76 -5.36
N PHE A 95 2.67 -9.01 -4.63
CA PHE A 95 3.00 -7.70 -4.10
C PHE A 95 2.72 -7.70 -2.60
N SER A 96 3.76 -7.55 -1.79
CA SER A 96 3.63 -7.50 -0.34
C SER A 96 4.43 -6.34 0.20
N GLY A 97 3.93 -5.72 1.25
CA GLY A 97 4.58 -4.58 1.85
C GLY A 97 4.17 -4.38 3.29
N LEU A 98 4.95 -3.54 3.95
CA LEU A 98 4.68 -2.99 5.26
C LEU A 98 4.84 -1.48 5.13
N ALA A 99 3.81 -0.74 5.51
CA ALA A 99 3.87 0.70 5.64
C ALA A 99 3.67 1.06 7.12
N VAL A 100 4.49 1.98 7.62
CA VAL A 100 4.35 2.58 8.94
C VAL A 100 3.90 4.00 8.74
N ASN A 101 2.96 4.47 9.54
CA ASN A 101 2.34 5.75 9.37
C ASN A 101 2.10 6.44 10.71
N TYR A 102 2.32 7.74 10.73
CA TYR A 102 2.07 8.62 11.86
C TYR A 102 1.39 9.90 11.36
N VAL A 103 0.50 10.45 12.16
CA VAL A 103 -0.34 11.62 11.83
C VAL A 103 -0.40 12.56 13.01
#